data_AF-A0A7Y4TYB8-F1
#
_entry.id   AF-A0A7Y4TYB8-F1
#
_cell.length_a   1.000
_cell.length_b   1.000
_cell.length_c   1.000
_cell.angle_alpha   90.00
_cell.angle_beta   90.00
_cell.angle_gamma   90.00
#
_symmetry.space_group_name_H-M   'P 1'
#
loop_
_entity.id
_entity.type
_entity.pdbx_description
1 polymer ?
#
loop_
_entity_poly.entity_id
_entity_poly.type
_entity_poly.pdbx_seq_one_letter_code
_entity_poly.pdbx_strand_id
1 'polypeptide(L)' 'MANNSHATFQKRQKELARQQKQRDKTARRLETKQRKAQTAPRDTGAEDPDIAGIRPGPQPLPEQWDV' A
#
# COMPACT_ATOMS: atom_id res chain seq x y z
N MET A 1 -6.03 -15.57 -46.13
CA MET A 1 -6.17 -15.92 -44.70
C MET A 1 -5.25 -15.00 -43.91
N ALA A 2 -5.77 -14.10 -43.07
CA ALA A 2 -4.95 -13.12 -42.35
C ALA A 2 -4.27 -13.75 -41.13
N ASN A 3 -2.96 -13.51 -40.97
CA ASN A 3 -2.11 -14.14 -39.96
C ASN A 3 -2.31 -13.49 -38.57
N ASN A 4 -3.34 -13.93 -37.83
CA ASN A 4 -3.70 -13.40 -36.50
C ASN A 4 -2.82 -13.91 -35.34
N SER A 5 -1.67 -14.52 -35.60
CA SER A 5 -0.81 -15.18 -34.59
C SER A 5 -0.17 -14.21 -33.59
N HIS A 6 0.13 -12.99 -34.01
CA HIS A 6 0.71 -11.98 -33.12
C HIS A 6 -0.30 -11.52 -32.05
N ALA A 7 -1.57 -11.35 -32.42
CA ALA A 7 -2.63 -10.96 -31.50
C ALA A 7 -2.92 -12.04 -30.44
N THR A 8 -2.84 -13.33 -30.80
CA THR A 8 -3.04 -14.43 -29.85
C THR A 8 -1.86 -14.58 -28.88
N PHE A 9 -0.63 -14.37 -29.35
CA PHE A 9 0.55 -14.36 -28.51
C PHE A 9 0.51 -13.24 -27.46
N GLN A 10 0.19 -12.01 -27.88
CA GLN A 10 0.07 -10.88 -26.95
C GLN A 10 -1.04 -11.09 -25.91
N LYS A 11 -2.19 -11.68 -26.30
CA LYS A 11 -3.25 -12.04 -25.35
C LYS A 11 -2.77 -13.03 -24.30
N ARG A 12 -2.01 -14.06 -24.70
CA ARG A 12 -1.41 -15.05 -23.79
C ARG A 12 -0.42 -14.39 -22.84
N GLN A 13 0.47 -13.52 -23.32
CA GLN A 13 1.41 -12.81 -22.45
C GLN A 13 0.71 -11.93 -21.41
N LYS A 14 -0.33 -11.20 -21.82
CA LYS A 14 -1.14 -10.36 -20.92
C LYS A 14 -1.84 -11.19 -19.84
N GLU A 15 -2.33 -12.37 -20.22
CA GLU A 15 -3.00 -13.29 -19.31
C GLU A 15 -2.02 -13.91 -18.30
N LEU A 16 -0.84 -14.35 -18.74
CA LEU A 16 0.25 -14.78 -17.86
C LEU A 16 0.67 -13.68 -16.87
N ALA A 17 0.86 -12.44 -17.35
CA ALA A 17 1.22 -11.30 -16.50
C ALA A 17 0.14 -11.00 -15.45
N ARG A 18 -1.14 -11.13 -15.80
CA ARG A 18 -2.25 -10.98 -14.85
C ARG A 18 -2.23 -12.07 -13.79
N GLN A 19 -2.01 -13.33 -14.18
CA GLN A 19 -1.91 -14.45 -13.25
C GLN A 19 -0.72 -14.27 -12.29
N GLN A 20 0.46 -13.90 -12.80
CA GLN A 20 1.65 -13.63 -11.99
C GLN A 20 1.38 -12.53 -10.97
N LYS A 21 0.88 -11.37 -11.41
CA LYS A 21 0.54 -10.25 -10.51
C LYS A 21 -0.47 -10.66 -9.42
N GLN A 22 -1.44 -11.52 -9.76
CA GLN A 22 -2.39 -12.01 -8.78
C GLN A 22 -1.73 -12.92 -7.75
N ARG A 23 -0.87 -13.86 -8.18
CA ARG A 23 -0.08 -14.73 -7.29
C ARG A 23 0.81 -13.92 -6.36
N ASP A 24 1.52 -12.93 -6.89
CA ASP A 24 2.41 -12.06 -6.09
C ASP A 24 1.62 -11.25 -5.07
N LYS A 25 0.45 -10.72 -5.47
CA LYS A 25 -0.44 -9.99 -4.55
C LYS A 25 -0.96 -10.89 -3.44
N THR A 26 -1.32 -12.14 -3.75
CA THR A 26 -1.75 -13.11 -2.74
C THR A 26 -0.61 -13.49 -1.80
N ALA A 27 0.60 -13.71 -2.32
CA ALA A 27 1.79 -14.00 -1.52
C ALA A 27 2.11 -12.85 -0.56
N ARG A 28 2.14 -11.60 -1.05
CA ARG A 28 2.37 -10.40 -0.23
C ARG A 28 1.30 -10.22 0.86
N ARG A 29 0.04 -10.54 0.56
CA ARG A 29 -1.05 -10.49 1.56
C ARG A 29 -0.84 -11.53 2.65
N LEU A 30 -0.46 -12.76 2.30
CA LEU A 30 -0.17 -13.82 3.26
C LEU A 30 1.04 -13.45 4.13
N GLU A 31 2.12 -12.95 3.53
CA GLU A 31 3.31 -12.48 4.25
C GLU A 31 2.94 -11.34 5.23
N THR A 32 2.17 -10.35 4.78
CA THR A 32 1.73 -9.24 5.64
C THR A 32 0.86 -9.74 6.79
N LYS A 33 -0.03 -10.71 6.54
CA LYS A 33 -0.87 -11.32 7.57
C LYS A 33 -0.02 -12.08 8.59
N GLN A 34 0.96 -12.85 8.13
CA GLN A 34 1.89 -13.57 9.01
C GLN A 34 2.72 -12.60 9.83
N ARG A 35 3.29 -11.55 9.22
CA ARG A 35 4.05 -10.51 9.93
C ARG A 35 3.22 -9.82 11.00
N LYS A 36 1.96 -9.46 10.69
CA LYS A 36 1.03 -8.89 11.66
C LYS A 36 0.68 -9.85 12.80
N ALA A 37 0.59 -11.15 12.53
CA ALA A 37 0.31 -12.15 13.56
C ALA A 37 1.53 -12.44 14.46
N GLN A 38 2.75 -12.34 13.90
CA GLN A 38 4.00 -12.51 14.66
C GLN A 38 4.39 -11.27 15.46
N THR A 39 3.99 -10.09 14.99
CA THR A 39 4.22 -8.84 15.72
C THR A 39 3.26 -8.78 16.90
N ALA A 40 3.77 -8.53 18.09
CA ALA A 40 2.92 -8.31 19.26
C ALA A 40 1.93 -7.16 18.97
N PRO A 41 0.66 -7.27 19.39
CA PRO A 41 -0.26 -6.14 19.32
C PRO A 41 0.38 -4.96 20.06
N ARG A 42 0.30 -3.76 19.46
CA ARG A 42 0.75 -2.54 20.14
C ARG A 42 -0.09 -2.38 21.40
N ASP A 43 0.55 -2.06 22.52
CA ASP A 43 -0.14 -1.87 23.78
C ASP A 43 -1.26 -0.84 23.61
N THR A 44 -2.45 -1.18 24.09
CA THR A 44 -3.63 -0.32 24.05
C THR A 44 -3.39 0.89 24.94
N GLY A 45 -2.88 1.98 24.35
CA GLY A 45 -2.48 3.19 25.08
C GLY A 45 -1.03 3.65 24.82
N ALA A 46 -0.23 2.89 24.07
CA ALA A 46 1.10 3.33 23.66
C ALA A 46 1.00 4.39 22.55
N GLU A 47 1.05 5.66 22.96
CA GLU A 47 1.17 6.81 22.05
C GLU A 47 2.41 6.66 21.15
N ASP A 48 2.32 7.18 19.93
CA ASP A 48 3.46 7.21 19.02
C ASP A 48 4.43 8.31 19.48
N PRO A 49 5.73 8.03 19.74
CA PRO A 49 6.68 9.07 20.11
C PRO A 49 6.71 10.26 19.14
N ASP A 50 6.41 10.03 17.86
CA ASP A 50 6.37 11.09 16.84
C ASP A 50 5.10 11.95 16.92
N ILE A 51 4.01 11.42 17.49
CA ILE A 51 2.71 12.12 17.59
C ILE A 51 2.37 12.59 19.01
N ALA A 52 3.09 12.06 20.01
CA ALA A 52 2.88 12.37 21.41
C ALA A 52 3.02 13.88 21.64
N GLY A 53 2.00 14.49 22.24
CA GLY A 53 1.98 15.93 22.53
C GLY A 53 1.59 16.86 21.38
N ILE A 54 1.37 16.35 20.16
CA ILE A 54 0.81 17.17 19.07
C ILE A 54 -0.68 17.37 19.34
N ARG A 55 -1.07 18.64 19.55
CA ARG A 55 -2.48 19.02 19.67
C ARG A 55 -3.03 19.34 18.28
N PRO A 56 -3.96 18.53 17.74
CA PRO A 56 -4.62 18.87 16.49
C PRO A 56 -5.44 20.14 16.71
N GLY A 57 -5.15 21.18 15.93
CA GLY A 57 -5.80 22.47 16.02
C GLY A 57 -5.29 23.40 14.93
N PRO A 58 -5.94 24.56 14.72
CA PRO A 58 -5.44 25.57 13.81
C PRO A 58 -4.05 25.99 14.28
N GLN A 59 -3.04 25.79 13.42
CA GLN A 59 -1.71 26.33 13.66
C GLN A 59 -1.82 27.85 13.65
N PRO A 60 -1.30 28.56 14.67
CA PRO A 60 -1.39 30.02 14.71
C PRO A 60 -0.79 30.60 13.44
N LEU A 61 -1.44 31.63 12.89
CA LEU A 61 -0.91 32.35 11.75
C LEU A 61 0.40 33.03 12.17
N PRO A 62 1.46 32.94 11.35
CA PRO A 62 2.70 33.65 11.63
C PRO A 62 2.50 35.18 11.67
N GLU A 63 3.23 35.88 12.54
CA GLU A 63 3.13 37.35 12.72
C GLU A 63 3.32 38.12 11.40
N GLN A 64 4.07 37.58 10.44
CA GLN A 64 4.27 38.24 9.14
C GLN A 64 3.01 38.32 8.26
N TRP A 65 1.91 37.67 8.64
CA TRP A 65 0.64 37.65 7.88
C TRP A 65 -0.49 38.44 8.56
N ASP A 66 -0.23 39.10 9.70
CA ASP A 66 -1.13 40.11 10.26
C ASP A 66 -1.00 41.40 9.43
N VAL A 67 -1.86 41.54 8.41
CA VAL A 67 -2.01 42.74 7.56
C VAL A 67 -3.32 43.45 7.89
#